data_AF-A0A151S6N9-F1
#
_entry.id   AF-A0A151S6N9-F1
#
_cell.length_a   1.000
_cell.length_b   1.000
_cell.length_c   1.000
_cell.angle_alpha   90.00
_cell.angle_beta   90.00
_cell.angle_gamma   90.00
#
_symmetry.space_group_name_H-M   'P 1'
#
loop_
_entity.id
_entity.type
_entity.pdbx_description
1 polymer ?
#
loop_
_entity_poly.entity_id
_entity_poly.type
_entity_poly.pdbx_seq_one_letter_code
_entity_poly.pdbx_strand_id
1 'polypeptide(L)'
;MPLLGRKFTWYRPDGLCKSRLDRCLVTTGWLDQWSNACLWALNKVVSDHCAIVLKSEDVNWGPKPFRFLNSWRHEPSYADFVRKE
;
A
#
# COMPACT_ATOMS: atom_id res chain seq x y z
N MET A 1 -9.39 4.85 -6.11
CA MET A 1 -8.65 3.98 -5.15
C MET A 1 -7.76 2.97 -5.89
N PRO A 2 -6.54 2.73 -5.39
CA PRO A 2 -5.65 1.68 -5.91
C PRO A 2 -6.20 0.27 -5.62
N LEU A 3 -5.83 -0.70 -6.46
CA LEU A 3 -6.02 -2.13 -6.20
C LEU A 3 -4.69 -2.74 -5.78
N LEU A 4 -4.66 -3.40 -4.64
CA LEU A 4 -3.52 -4.06 -4.01
C LEU A 4 -3.73 -5.58 -3.97
N GLY A 5 -2.68 -6.31 -3.59
CA GLY A 5 -2.67 -7.78 -3.60
C GLY A 5 -2.44 -8.35 -4.99
N ARG A 6 -3.44 -8.28 -5.88
CA ARG A 6 -3.36 -8.74 -7.28
C ARG A 6 -3.63 -7.62 -8.27
N LYS A 7 -3.09 -7.77 -9.48
CA LYS A 7 -3.25 -6.80 -10.58
C LYS A 7 -4.58 -6.94 -11.33
N PHE A 8 -5.16 -8.14 -11.36
CA PHE A 8 -6.38 -8.47 -12.10
C PHE A 8 -7.38 -9.14 -11.16
N THR A 9 -8.66 -8.95 -11.44
CA THR A 9 -9.76 -9.48 -10.62
C THR A 9 -10.54 -10.56 -11.35
N TRP A 10 -10.31 -10.75 -12.64
CA TRP A 10 -10.87 -11.81 -13.45
C TRP A 10 -9.79 -12.48 -14.29
N TYR A 11 -9.90 -13.79 -14.44
CA TYR A 11 -9.00 -14.62 -15.21
C TYR A 11 -9.82 -15.62 -16.01
N ARG A 12 -9.57 -15.69 -17.33
CA ARG A 12 -10.13 -16.74 -18.16
C ARG A 12 -9.68 -18.11 -17.61
N PRO A 13 -10.54 -19.16 -17.63
CA PRO A 13 -10.18 -20.47 -17.10
C PRO A 13 -8.90 -21.09 -17.69
N ASP A 14 -8.59 -20.78 -18.96
CA ASP A 14 -7.36 -21.19 -19.66
C ASP A 14 -6.09 -20.41 -19.22
N GLY A 15 -6.24 -19.37 -18.41
CA GLY A 15 -5.16 -18.49 -17.95
C GLY A 15 -4.58 -17.55 -19.01
N LEU A 16 -5.05 -17.60 -20.26
CA LEU A 16 -4.49 -16.81 -21.38
C LEU A 16 -4.93 -15.36 -21.36
N CYS A 17 -6.06 -15.06 -20.73
CA CYS A 17 -6.62 -13.73 -20.63
C CYS A 17 -6.95 -13.36 -19.19
N LYS A 18 -6.73 -12.09 -18.86
CA LYS A 18 -6.97 -11.54 -17.52
C LYS A 18 -7.39 -10.10 -17.64
N SER A 19 -8.31 -9.68 -16.78
CA SER A 19 -8.84 -8.32 -16.78
C SER A 19 -9.14 -7.85 -15.36
N ARG A 20 -9.23 -6.53 -15.18
CA ARG A 20 -9.67 -5.91 -13.93
C ARG A 20 -11.09 -5.40 -14.14
N LEU A 21 -12.05 -6.25 -13.78
CA LEU A 21 -13.48 -6.00 -14.02
C LEU A 21 -14.19 -5.47 -12.78
N ASP A 22 -13.74 -5.88 -11.59
CA ASP A 22 -14.43 -5.62 -10.33
C ASP A 22 -13.99 -4.28 -9.72
N ARG A 23 -14.97 -3.50 -9.26
CA ARG A 23 -14.80 -2.13 -8.75
C ARG A 23 -15.73 -1.87 -7.58
N CYS A 24 -15.37 -0.89 -6.74
CA CYS A 24 -16.24 -0.35 -5.71
C CYS A 24 -16.47 1.13 -5.99
N LEU A 25 -17.72 1.57 -5.86
CA LEU A 25 -18.10 2.98 -5.97
C LEU A 25 -18.29 3.53 -4.56
N VAL A 26 -17.73 4.71 -4.32
CA VAL A 26 -17.78 5.40 -3.04
C VAL A 26 -18.07 6.88 -3.29
N THR A 27 -18.66 7.56 -2.30
CA THR A 27 -18.87 9.01 -2.37
C THR A 27 -17.56 9.74 -2.04
N THR A 28 -17.49 11.02 -2.39
CA THR A 28 -16.35 11.88 -2.05
C THR A 28 -16.18 12.02 -0.55
N GLY A 29 -17.26 12.29 0.19
CA GLY A 29 -17.22 12.40 1.66
C GLY A 29 -16.76 11.12 2.35
N TRP A 30 -17.03 9.94 1.76
CA TRP A 30 -16.46 8.68 2.22
C TRP A 30 -14.93 8.67 2.03
N LEU A 31 -14.43 9.03 0.85
CA LEU A 31 -12.97 9.09 0.61
C LEU A 31 -12.25 10.11 1.50
N ASP A 32 -12.91 11.22 1.83
CA ASP A 32 -12.35 12.23 2.75
C ASP A 32 -12.18 11.66 4.16
N GLN A 33 -13.14 10.83 4.62
CA GLN A 33 -13.09 10.16 5.92
C GLN A 33 -12.07 9.01 5.95
N TRP A 34 -11.90 8.28 4.85
CA TRP A 34 -10.97 7.15 4.73
C TRP A 34 -9.95 7.38 3.60
N SER A 35 -9.11 8.39 3.76
CA SER A 35 -8.13 8.82 2.75
C SER A 35 -7.10 7.73 2.39
N ASN A 36 -6.84 6.79 3.31
CA ASN A 36 -5.95 5.65 3.12
C ASN A 36 -6.65 4.39 2.56
N ALA A 37 -7.92 4.50 2.14
CA ALA A 37 -8.66 3.35 1.64
C ALA A 37 -8.10 2.79 0.33
N CYS A 38 -8.10 1.47 0.24
CA CYS A 38 -7.67 0.71 -0.93
C CYS A 38 -8.62 -0.46 -1.21
N LEU A 39 -8.59 -0.96 -2.44
CA LEU A 39 -9.18 -2.26 -2.77
C LEU A 39 -8.10 -3.33 -2.66
N TRP A 40 -8.41 -4.45 -2.03
CA TRP A 40 -7.51 -5.60 -1.91
C TRP A 40 -8.09 -6.80 -2.65
N ALA A 41 -7.43 -7.24 -3.73
CA ALA A 41 -7.80 -8.47 -4.43
C ALA A 41 -7.26 -9.69 -3.68
N LEU A 42 -8.16 -10.56 -3.24
CA LEU A 42 -7.84 -11.81 -2.57
C LEU A 42 -7.34 -12.87 -3.55
N ASN A 43 -6.78 -13.95 -3.01
CA ASN A 43 -6.36 -15.09 -3.81
C ASN A 43 -7.57 -15.73 -4.51
N LYS A 44 -7.37 -16.10 -5.77
CA LYS A 44 -8.34 -16.86 -6.54
C LYS A 44 -8.43 -18.27 -5.95
N VAL A 45 -9.65 -18.77 -5.76
CA VAL A 45 -9.89 -20.14 -5.30
C VAL A 45 -10.56 -20.92 -6.43
N VAL A 46 -11.90 -21.00 -6.44
CA VAL A 46 -12.68 -21.76 -7.44
C VAL A 46 -13.31 -20.90 -8.53
N SER A 47 -13.57 -19.62 -8.28
CA SER A 47 -14.14 -18.71 -9.28
C SER A 47 -13.07 -18.25 -10.29
N ASP A 48 -13.52 -17.87 -11.49
CA ASP A 48 -12.75 -17.09 -12.45
C ASP A 48 -12.52 -15.64 -11.98
N HIS A 49 -13.27 -15.19 -10.98
CA HIS A 49 -13.06 -13.93 -10.26
C HIS A 49 -12.25 -14.09 -8.96
N CYS A 50 -11.52 -13.02 -8.63
CA CYS A 50 -10.95 -12.76 -7.32
C CYS A 50 -11.90 -11.85 -6.54
N ALA A 51 -12.28 -12.27 -5.33
CA ALA A 51 -12.99 -11.39 -4.41
C ALA A 51 -12.15 -10.15 -4.11
N ILE A 52 -12.80 -8.98 -4.09
CA ILE A 52 -12.17 -7.71 -3.71
C ILE A 52 -12.74 -7.22 -2.38
N VAL A 53 -11.87 -6.69 -1.53
CA VAL A 53 -12.23 -6.13 -0.22
C VAL A 53 -11.90 -4.65 -0.22
N LEU A 54 -12.87 -3.81 0.13
CA LEU A 54 -12.62 -2.40 0.45
C LEU A 54 -12.06 -2.32 1.87
N LYS A 55 -10.86 -1.77 2.00
CA LYS A 55 -10.09 -1.80 3.24
C LYS A 55 -9.48 -0.43 3.49
N SER A 56 -9.64 0.06 4.72
CA SER A 56 -8.90 1.20 5.25
C SER A 56 -8.09 0.69 6.43
N GLU A 57 -6.77 0.58 6.25
CA GLU A 57 -5.87 0.22 7.34
C GLU A 57 -4.91 1.38 7.60
N ASP A 58 -4.99 1.95 8.80
CA ASP A 58 -3.91 2.75 9.33
C ASP A 58 -2.88 1.81 9.94
N VAL A 59 -1.97 1.31 9.09
CA VAL A 59 -0.86 0.50 9.58
C VAL A 59 0.16 1.43 10.24
N ASN A 60 0.03 1.63 11.55
CA ASN A 60 1.02 2.31 12.35
C ASN A 60 2.22 1.38 12.57
N TRP A 61 3.24 1.51 11.72
CA TRP A 61 4.52 0.79 11.85
C TRP A 61 5.42 1.32 12.97
N GLY A 62 4.90 2.22 13.82
CA GLY A 62 5.66 2.91 14.86
C GLY A 62 6.35 4.18 14.34
N PRO A 63 7.17 4.82 15.19
CA PRO A 63 7.95 5.99 14.81
C PRO A 63 8.80 5.68 13.58
N LYS A 64 8.77 6.58 12.58
CA LYS A 64 9.60 6.44 11.39
C LYS A 64 11.07 6.32 11.83
N PRO A 65 11.80 5.28 11.40
CA PRO A 65 13.19 5.12 11.81
C PRO A 65 13.99 6.36 11.37
N PHE A 66 14.81 6.88 12.28
CA PHE A 66 15.75 7.94 11.97
C PHE A 66 16.72 7.45 10.88
N ARG A 67 16.83 8.23 9.80
CA ARG A 67 17.77 7.96 8.70
C ARG A 67 18.77 9.09 8.64
N PHE A 68 20.05 8.76 8.62
CA PHE A 68 21.14 9.70 8.39
C PHE A 68 22.11 9.11 7.37
N LEU A 69 22.88 9.97 6.70
CA LEU A 69 23.91 9.52 5.78
C LEU A 69 25.13 9.06 6.57
N ASN A 70 25.59 7.82 6.34
CA ASN A 70 26.80 7.32 7.00
C ASN A 70 28.03 8.20 6.74
N SER A 71 28.09 8.88 5.60
CA SER A 71 29.17 9.83 5.27
C SER A 71 29.28 10.97 6.27
N TRP A 72 28.19 11.37 6.92
CA TRP A 72 28.21 12.44 7.92
C TRP A 72 29.04 12.08 9.14
N ARG A 73 29.22 10.80 9.47
CA ARG A 73 30.12 10.38 10.56
C ARG A 73 31.58 10.79 10.30
N HIS A 74 31.96 10.97 9.04
CA HIS A 74 33.31 11.37 8.65
C HIS A 74 33.51 12.89 8.58
N GLU A 75 32.43 13.67 8.70
CA GLU A 75 32.52 15.13 8.78
C GLU A 75 33.10 15.53 10.15
N PRO A 76 34.20 16.30 10.22
CA PRO A 76 34.85 16.65 11.48
C PRO A 76 33.93 17.30 12.52
N SER A 77 32.93 18.07 12.05
CA SER A 77 31.98 18.77 12.92
C SER A 77 30.81 17.90 13.42
N TYR A 78 30.65 16.68 12.90
CA TYR A 78 29.49 15.83 13.20
C TYR A 78 29.39 15.45 14.67
N ALA A 79 30.52 15.11 15.30
CA ALA A 79 30.53 14.66 16.69
C ALA A 79 30.13 15.77 17.68
N ASP A 80 30.36 17.03 17.32
CA ASP A 80 29.98 18.20 18.12
C ASP A 80 28.53 18.62 17.83
N PHE A 81 28.09 18.48 16.58
CA PHE A 81 26.70 18.68 16.20
C PHE A 81 25.75 17.71 16.92
N VAL A 82 26.09 16.43 16.99
CA VAL A 82 25.26 15.40 17.65
C VAL A 82 25.31 15.51 19.17
N ARG A 83 26.41 16.01 19.76
CA ARG A 83 26.54 16.18 21.22
C ARG A 83 25.88 17.44 21.76
N LYS A 84 25.44 18.37 20.90
CA LYS A 84 24.59 19.50 21.31
C LYS A 84 23.16 19.00 21.55
N GLU A 85 22.96 18.34 22.68
CA GLU A 85 21.68 18.26 23.38
C GLU A 85 21.88 18.69 24.83
#